data_AF-A0AAW4MU51-F1
#
_entry.id   AF-A0AAW4MU51-F1
#
_cell.length_a   1.000
_cell.length_b   1.000
_cell.length_c   1.000
_cell.angle_alpha   90.00
_cell.angle_beta   90.00
_cell.angle_gamma   90.00
#
_symmetry.space_group_name_H-M   'P 1'
#
loop_
_entity.id
_entity.type
_entity.pdbx_description
1 polymer ?
#
loop_
_entity_poly.entity_id
_entity_poly.type
_entity_poly.pdbx_seq_one_letter_code
_entity_poly.pdbx_strand_id
1 'polypeptide(L)'
;IEGKAKPKYDRFGSPRHKYGKGMIGADIGTQTVAYTSDTEVGLKNLSERGNSIQTSERKERLLHRAMDRSRRATNSQNYNDDGTVKKGRKTWKYSNHYKKLKEKHSELCRINAINRQLAINEDA
;
A
#
# COMPACT_ATOMS: atom_id res chain seq x y z
N ILE A 1 18.09 -16.39 -11.18
CA ILE A 1 16.80 -16.80 -11.80
C ILE A 1 16.76 -16.12 -13.15
N GLU A 2 16.94 -16.88 -14.23
CA GLU A 2 16.75 -16.41 -15.60
C GLU A 2 15.33 -16.77 -16.04
N GLY A 3 14.63 -15.86 -16.70
CA GLY A 3 13.25 -16.10 -17.10
C GLY A 3 12.75 -15.10 -18.12
N LYS A 4 11.94 -15.57 -19.07
CA LYS A 4 11.23 -14.68 -20.00
C LYS A 4 10.13 -13.94 -19.24
N ALA A 5 10.05 -12.63 -19.42
CA ALA A 5 8.98 -11.83 -18.85
C ALA A 5 7.60 -12.37 -19.29
N LYS A 6 6.67 -12.52 -18.34
CA LYS A 6 5.32 -12.98 -18.65
C LYS A 6 4.60 -11.93 -19.51
N PRO A 7 4.12 -12.27 -20.71
CA PRO A 7 3.37 -11.34 -21.54
C PRO A 7 2.06 -10.96 -20.84
N LYS A 8 1.76 -9.66 -20.84
CA LYS A 8 0.49 -9.11 -20.37
C LYS A 8 -0.30 -8.60 -21.56
N TYR A 9 -1.58 -8.90 -21.61
CA TYR A 9 -2.49 -8.45 -22.67
C TYR A 9 -3.48 -7.43 -22.11
N ASP A 10 -3.97 -6.54 -22.96
CA ASP A 10 -5.06 -5.64 -22.65
C ASP A 10 -6.43 -6.35 -22.76
N ARG A 11 -7.52 -5.60 -22.57
CA ARG A 11 -8.90 -6.14 -22.66
C ARG A 11 -9.25 -6.62 -24.08
N PHE A 12 -8.55 -6.15 -25.09
CA PHE A 12 -8.78 -6.47 -26.50
C PHE A 12 -7.84 -7.58 -27.02
N GLY A 13 -7.03 -8.18 -26.14
CA GLY A 13 -6.10 -9.26 -26.49
C GLY A 13 -4.78 -8.79 -27.12
N SER A 14 -4.52 -7.48 -27.15
CA SER A 14 -3.25 -6.93 -27.66
C SER A 14 -2.17 -6.91 -26.57
N PRO A 15 -0.87 -7.09 -26.89
CA PRO A 15 0.20 -6.96 -25.90
C PRO A 15 0.19 -5.58 -25.24
N ARG A 16 0.09 -5.57 -23.91
CA ARG A 16 -0.06 -4.36 -23.10
C ARG A 16 1.22 -3.51 -23.09
N HIS A 17 2.39 -4.13 -23.23
CA HIS A 17 3.68 -3.46 -23.22
C HIS A 17 4.49 -3.90 -24.44
N LYS A 18 5.11 -2.93 -25.13
CA LYS A 18 6.07 -3.22 -26.21
C LYS A 18 7.42 -3.54 -25.58
N TYR A 19 7.98 -4.71 -25.87
CA TYR A 19 9.31 -5.10 -25.41
C TYR A 19 10.37 -4.72 -26.46
N GLY A 20 11.54 -4.27 -26.00
CA GLY A 20 12.75 -4.17 -26.82
C GLY A 20 13.39 -5.55 -27.07
N LYS A 21 14.45 -5.58 -27.87
CA LYS A 21 15.30 -6.77 -28.06
C LYS A 21 16.57 -6.60 -27.24
N GLY A 22 16.99 -7.65 -26.52
CA GLY A 22 18.22 -7.65 -25.73
C GLY A 22 18.05 -8.41 -24.41
N MET A 23 19.18 -8.69 -23.76
CA MET A 23 19.20 -9.21 -22.39
C MET A 23 19.36 -8.05 -21.41
N ILE A 24 18.63 -8.10 -20.30
CA ILE A 24 18.71 -7.09 -19.24
C ILE A 24 18.90 -7.84 -17.93
N GLY A 25 19.91 -7.46 -17.16
CA GLY A 25 20.04 -7.82 -15.76
C GLY A 25 19.25 -6.84 -14.91
N ALA A 26 18.36 -7.33 -14.05
CA ALA A 26 17.60 -6.48 -13.13
C ALA A 26 17.69 -7.02 -11.71
N ASP A 27 18.02 -6.15 -10.77
CA ASP A 27 17.95 -6.41 -9.34
C ASP A 27 16.84 -5.57 -8.72
N ILE A 28 15.84 -6.24 -8.14
CA ILE A 28 14.63 -5.61 -7.63
C ILE A 28 14.76 -5.49 -6.11
N GLY A 29 15.14 -4.30 -5.67
CA GLY A 29 15.11 -3.91 -4.27
C GLY A 29 13.70 -3.50 -3.81
N THR A 30 13.58 -3.19 -2.52
CA THR A 30 12.30 -2.78 -1.91
C THR A 30 11.83 -1.39 -2.34
N GLN A 31 12.76 -0.54 -2.77
CA GLN A 31 12.50 0.86 -3.14
C GLN A 31 13.03 1.21 -4.53
N THR A 32 14.00 0.45 -5.03
CA THR A 32 14.69 0.72 -6.29
C THR A 32 14.82 -0.56 -7.12
N VAL A 33 14.88 -0.40 -8.43
CA VAL A 33 15.36 -1.42 -9.36
C VAL A 33 16.66 -0.93 -9.95
N ALA A 34 17.72 -1.70 -9.75
CA ALA A 34 18.93 -1.56 -10.54
C ALA A 34 18.75 -2.38 -11.82
N TYR A 35 19.13 -1.82 -12.95
CA TYR A 35 19.12 -2.54 -14.22
C TYR A 35 20.40 -2.27 -15.00
N THR A 36 20.83 -3.28 -15.76
CA THR A 36 21.98 -3.21 -16.64
C THR A 36 21.65 -3.89 -17.97
N SER A 37 22.07 -3.27 -19.05
CA SER A 37 22.05 -3.80 -20.40
C SER A 37 23.43 -3.63 -21.04
N ASP A 38 23.58 -4.07 -22.28
CA ASP A 38 24.82 -3.91 -23.03
C ASP A 38 25.19 -2.44 -23.28
N THR A 39 24.21 -1.52 -23.18
CA THR A 39 24.39 -0.09 -23.54
C THR A 39 24.22 0.86 -22.36
N GLU A 40 23.57 0.44 -21.27
CA GLU A 40 23.28 1.32 -20.14
C GLU A 40 23.22 0.58 -18.80
N VAL A 41 23.49 1.33 -17.74
CA VAL A 41 23.22 0.95 -16.35
C VAL A 41 22.39 2.05 -15.72
N GLY A 42 21.38 1.67 -14.95
CA GLY A 42 20.48 2.62 -14.31
C GLY A 42 19.97 2.12 -12.97
N LEU A 43 19.57 3.08 -12.14
CA LEU A 43 18.89 2.85 -10.88
C LEU A 43 17.59 3.63 -10.90
N LYS A 44 16.46 2.93 -10.94
CA LYS A 44 15.13 3.53 -10.99
C LYS A 44 14.40 3.33 -9.67
N ASN A 45 13.78 4.38 -9.15
CA ASN A 45 12.91 4.27 -7.98
C ASN A 45 11.62 3.52 -8.37
N LEU A 46 11.28 2.46 -7.63
CA LEU A 46 10.02 1.71 -7.78
C LEU A 46 8.84 2.42 -7.12
N SER A 47 9.16 3.22 -6.10
CA SER A 47 8.21 4.03 -5.38
C SER A 47 8.96 5.28 -4.97
N GLU A 48 8.57 6.44 -5.48
CA GLU A 48 9.01 7.69 -4.90
C GLU A 48 8.49 7.76 -3.47
N ARG A 49 9.34 7.41 -2.50
CA ARG A 49 9.05 7.69 -1.09
C ARG A 49 9.38 9.16 -0.85
N GLY A 50 8.49 10.05 -1.28
CA GLY A 50 8.53 11.43 -0.81
C GLY A 50 8.51 11.45 0.74
N ASN A 51 9.17 12.45 1.35
CA ASN A 51 9.17 12.63 2.82
C ASN A 51 7.75 12.64 3.45
N SER A 52 6.73 12.92 2.64
CA SER A 52 5.31 12.88 3.01
C SER A 52 4.78 11.46 3.29
N ILE A 53 5.35 10.40 2.69
CA ILE A 53 4.84 9.03 2.83
C ILE A 53 5.11 8.47 4.22
N GLN A 54 6.33 8.62 4.77
CA GLN A 54 6.64 8.17 6.13
C GLN A 54 5.73 8.86 7.17
N THR A 55 5.47 10.16 6.96
CA THR A 55 4.54 10.94 7.77
C THR A 55 3.12 10.41 7.67
N SER A 56 2.69 10.03 6.46
CA SER A 56 1.36 9.49 6.22
C SER A 56 1.16 8.10 6.83
N GLU A 57 2.12 7.18 6.64
CA GLU A 57 2.13 5.85 7.26
C GLU A 57 2.07 5.94 8.79
N ARG A 58 2.82 6.89 9.38
CA ARG A 58 2.76 7.17 10.82
C ARG A 58 1.37 7.65 11.24
N LYS A 59 0.75 8.58 10.50
CA LYS A 59 -0.61 9.08 10.78
C LYS A 59 -1.64 7.94 10.69
N GLU A 60 -1.55 7.09 9.68
CA GLU A 60 -2.44 5.93 9.48
C GLU A 60 -2.35 4.96 10.67
N ARG A 61 -1.12 4.63 11.10
CA ARG A 61 -0.87 3.79 12.28
C ARG A 61 -1.49 4.37 13.55
N LEU A 62 -1.35 5.68 13.76
CA LEU A 62 -1.91 6.36 14.93
C LEU A 62 -3.44 6.35 14.92
N LEU A 63 -4.06 6.59 13.76
CA LEU A 63 -5.51 6.54 13.59
C LEU A 63 -6.04 5.12 13.84
N HIS A 64 -5.40 4.09 13.29
CA HIS A 64 -5.76 2.70 13.55
C HIS A 64 -5.71 2.35 15.03
N ARG A 65 -4.63 2.72 15.73
CA ARG A 65 -4.50 2.49 17.18
C ARG A 65 -5.58 3.22 17.99
N ALA A 66 -5.92 4.45 17.60
CA ALA A 66 -6.97 5.22 18.26
C ALA A 66 -8.36 4.60 18.03
N MET A 67 -8.65 4.16 16.81
CA MET A 67 -9.89 3.44 16.48
C MET A 67 -9.99 2.13 17.27
N ASP A 68 -8.91 1.35 17.33
CA ASP A 68 -8.86 0.09 18.06
C ASP A 68 -9.12 0.29 19.57
N ARG A 69 -8.44 1.27 20.19
CA ARG A 69 -8.68 1.67 21.58
C ARG A 69 -10.12 2.10 21.83
N SER A 70 -10.68 2.93 20.95
CA SER A 70 -12.08 3.37 21.09
C SER A 70 -13.06 2.20 20.97
N ARG A 71 -12.83 1.28 20.02
CA ARG A 71 -13.66 0.08 19.84
C ARG A 71 -13.56 -0.85 21.05
N ARG A 72 -12.37 -1.01 21.65
CA ARG A 72 -12.17 -1.81 22.87
C ARG A 72 -12.92 -1.22 24.06
N ALA A 73 -12.80 0.09 24.28
CA ALA A 73 -13.46 0.77 25.40
C ALA A 73 -15.00 0.65 25.34
N THR A 74 -15.60 0.76 24.15
CA THR A 74 -17.07 0.65 24.00
C THR A 74 -17.58 -0.78 23.88
N ASN A 75 -16.69 -1.77 23.79
CA ASN A 75 -17.05 -3.17 23.61
C ASN A 75 -16.20 -4.11 24.48
N SER A 76 -15.93 -3.73 25.73
CA SER A 76 -15.09 -4.53 26.65
C SER A 76 -15.58 -5.98 26.76
N GLN A 77 -16.90 -6.19 26.71
CA GLN A 77 -17.51 -7.53 26.76
C GLN A 77 -17.07 -8.46 25.62
N ASN A 78 -16.63 -7.91 24.48
CA ASN A 78 -16.22 -8.68 23.30
C ASN A 78 -14.76 -9.16 23.35
N TYR A 79 -14.00 -8.78 24.38
CA TYR A 79 -12.58 -9.13 24.52
C TYR A 79 -12.34 -10.03 25.73
N ASN A 80 -11.32 -10.88 25.63
CA ASN A 80 -10.76 -11.68 26.72
C ASN A 80 -9.77 -10.83 27.54
N ASP A 81 -9.35 -11.35 28.70
CA ASP A 81 -8.42 -10.66 29.60
C ASP A 81 -7.03 -10.47 28.96
N ASP A 82 -6.63 -11.36 28.04
CA ASP A 82 -5.41 -11.24 27.23
C ASP A 82 -5.54 -10.23 26.06
N GLY A 83 -6.69 -9.59 25.91
CA GLY A 83 -6.98 -8.62 24.86
C GLY A 83 -7.35 -9.22 23.51
N THR A 84 -7.45 -10.54 23.38
CA THR A 84 -7.96 -11.19 22.16
C THR A 84 -9.47 -11.03 22.03
N VAL A 85 -9.99 -11.07 20.80
CA VAL A 85 -11.44 -11.02 20.56
C VAL A 85 -12.06 -12.38 20.87
N LYS A 86 -13.11 -12.40 21.69
CA LYS A 86 -13.87 -13.63 22.01
C LYS A 86 -14.38 -14.31 20.73
N LYS A 87 -14.51 -15.64 20.72
CA LYS A 87 -15.05 -16.39 19.56
C LYS A 87 -16.59 -16.25 19.44
N GLY A 88 -17.13 -16.44 18.24
CA GLY A 88 -18.58 -16.41 17.93
C GLY A 88 -19.08 -15.10 17.29
N ARG A 89 -20.40 -14.88 17.17
CA ARG A 89 -20.99 -13.62 16.67
C ARG A 89 -20.88 -12.50 17.73
N LYS A 90 -20.64 -11.25 17.31
CA LYS A 90 -20.50 -10.09 18.20
C LYS A 90 -21.31 -8.91 17.68
N THR A 91 -21.79 -8.11 18.62
CA THR A 91 -22.35 -6.80 18.34
C THR A 91 -21.27 -5.75 18.59
N TRP A 92 -21.02 -4.90 17.60
CA TRP A 92 -20.02 -3.84 17.69
C TRP A 92 -20.71 -2.49 17.84
N LYS A 93 -20.44 -1.81 18.96
CA LYS A 93 -20.85 -0.44 19.22
C LYS A 93 -19.72 0.51 18.85
N TYR A 94 -19.98 1.42 17.92
CA TYR A 94 -19.02 2.44 17.51
C TYR A 94 -19.44 3.79 18.07
N SER A 95 -18.59 4.37 18.92
CA SER A 95 -18.79 5.72 19.47
C SER A 95 -18.75 6.78 18.37
N ASN A 96 -19.30 7.96 18.64
CA ASN A 96 -19.13 9.12 17.75
C ASN A 96 -17.65 9.49 17.57
N HIS A 97 -16.81 9.27 18.59
CA HIS A 97 -15.36 9.46 18.48
C HIS A 97 -14.73 8.47 17.49
N TYR A 98 -15.09 7.18 17.55
CA TYR A 98 -14.64 6.18 16.58
C TYR A 98 -15.02 6.57 15.15
N LYS A 99 -16.28 7.00 14.93
CA LYS A 99 -16.77 7.42 13.61
C LYS A 99 -15.94 8.57 13.04
N LYS A 100 -15.67 9.61 13.85
CA LYS A 100 -14.79 10.73 13.47
C LYS A 100 -13.37 10.27 13.12
N LEU A 101 -12.80 9.32 13.87
CA LEU A 101 -11.48 8.75 13.55
C LEU A 101 -11.49 7.95 12.24
N LYS A 102 -12.56 7.19 12.00
CA LYS A 102 -12.75 6.42 10.76
C LYS A 102 -12.85 7.34 9.54
N GLU A 103 -13.54 8.47 9.66
CA GLU A 103 -13.60 9.49 8.59
C GLU A 103 -12.21 10.06 8.29
N LYS A 104 -11.46 10.47 9.33
CA LYS A 104 -10.07 10.94 9.17
C LYS A 104 -9.18 9.90 8.49
N HIS A 105 -9.35 8.64 8.87
CA HIS A 105 -8.61 7.54 8.27
C HIS A 105 -8.97 7.35 6.79
N SER A 106 -10.27 7.36 6.47
CA SER A 106 -10.76 7.24 5.09
C SER A 106 -10.20 8.35 4.19
N GLU A 107 -10.17 9.59 4.69
CA GLU A 107 -9.64 10.72 3.94
C GLU A 107 -8.12 10.60 3.72
N LEU A 108 -7.39 10.16 4.75
CA LEU A 108 -5.96 9.88 4.62
C LEU A 108 -5.68 8.80 3.57
N CYS A 109 -6.44 7.70 3.58
CA CYS A 109 -6.33 6.64 2.57
C CYS A 109 -6.64 7.16 1.16
N ARG A 110 -7.64 8.05 1.00
CA ARG A 110 -8.00 8.67 -0.28
C ARG A 110 -6.84 9.51 -0.82
N ILE A 111 -6.28 10.39 0.01
CA ILE A 111 -5.11 11.22 -0.37
C ILE A 111 -3.91 10.33 -0.73
N ASN A 112 -3.62 9.31 0.07
CA ASN A 112 -2.53 8.37 -0.21
C ASN A 112 -2.74 7.60 -1.51
N ALA A 113 -3.97 7.23 -1.86
CA ALA A 113 -4.27 6.57 -3.13
C ALA A 113 -4.01 7.49 -4.32
N ILE A 114 -4.41 8.76 -4.22
CA ILE A 114 -4.15 9.77 -5.26
C ILE A 114 -2.65 10.00 -5.40
N ASN A 115 -1.92 10.18 -4.30
CA ASN A 115 -0.47 10.37 -4.34
C ASN A 115 0.25 9.19 -4.99
N ARG A 116 -0.19 7.94 -4.72
CA ARG A 116 0.34 6.76 -5.41
C ARG A 116 0.05 6.78 -6.90
N GLN A 117 -1.15 7.20 -7.31
CA GLN A 117 -1.49 7.31 -8.73
C GLN A 117 -0.67 8.39 -9.44
N LEU A 118 -0.47 9.55 -8.80
CA LEU A 118 0.35 10.63 -9.34
C LEU A 118 1.81 10.20 -9.48
N ALA A 119 2.40 9.60 -8.43
CA ALA A 119 3.79 9.12 -8.46
C ALA A 119 4.05 8.03 -9.53
N ILE A 120 3.04 7.23 -9.88
CA ILE A 120 3.16 6.25 -10.97
C ILE A 120 3.19 6.94 -12.34
N ASN A 121 2.56 8.11 -12.47
CA ASN A 121 2.40 8.85 -13.72
C ASN A 121 3.41 10.00 -13.90
N GLU A 122 4.29 10.27 -12.92
CA GLU A 122 5.31 11.34 -13.02
C GLU A 122 6.38 11.06 -14.08
N ASP A 123 6.63 9.79 -14.39
CA ASP A 123 7.59 9.33 -15.40
C ASP A 123 6.96 9.06 -16.79
N ALA A 124 5.66 9.35 -16.99
CA ALA A 124 4.89 8.97 -18.17
C ALA A 124 4.79 10.06 -19.24
#